data_AF-A0A3D2PQJ7-F1
#
_entry.id   AF-A0A3D2PQJ7-F1
#
_cell.length_a   1.000
_cell.length_b   1.000
_cell.length_c   1.000
_cell.angle_alpha   90.00
_cell.angle_beta   90.00
_cell.angle_gamma   90.00
#
_symmetry.space_group_name_H-M   'P 1'
#
loop_
_entity.id
_entity.type
_entity.pdbx_description
1 polymer ?
#
loop_
_entity_poly.entity_id
_entity_poly.type
_entity_poly.pdbx_seq_one_letter_code
_entity_poly.pdbx_strand_id
1 'polypeptide(L)'
;MTKDEFITLIKVAEAIMKIDQACRSLSNFGLDEGQCNDVFLLWTLLQDNSAPKYRMEGNTELEMQSYRAFSHILESTTLTPEEKYSLLTSDERDDTNGKQ
;
A
#
# COMPACT_ATOMS: atom_id res chain seq x y z
N MET A 1 3.36 -3.57 -15.34
CA MET A 1 4.43 -4.07 -14.44
C MET A 1 4.34 -5.59 -14.36
N THR A 2 5.47 -6.29 -14.30
CA THR A 2 5.48 -7.73 -14.06
C THR A 2 5.19 -8.06 -12.60
N LYS A 3 4.79 -9.32 -12.32
CA LYS A 3 4.55 -9.79 -10.95
C LYS A 3 5.78 -9.60 -10.05
N ASP A 4 6.97 -9.95 -10.54
CA ASP A 4 8.20 -9.91 -9.75
C ASP A 4 8.64 -8.47 -9.44
N GLU A 5 8.48 -7.55 -10.40
CA GLU A 5 8.71 -6.13 -10.18
C GLU A 5 7.74 -5.56 -9.13
N PHE A 6 6.46 -5.92 -9.20
CA PHE A 6 5.46 -5.47 -8.23
C PHE A 6 5.79 -5.98 -6.82
N ILE A 7 6.05 -7.27 -6.68
CA ILE A 7 6.44 -7.86 -5.39
C ILE A 7 7.72 -7.21 -4.85
N THR A 8 8.66 -6.85 -5.74
CA THR A 8 9.86 -6.11 -5.35
C THR A 8 9.51 -4.73 -4.79
N LEU A 9 8.60 -3.99 -5.42
CA LEU A 9 8.13 -2.71 -4.90
C LEU A 9 7.41 -2.84 -3.54
N ILE A 10 6.63 -3.91 -3.32
CA ILE A 10 6.04 -4.21 -2.00
C ILE A 10 7.14 -4.39 -0.95
N LYS A 11 8.18 -5.18 -1.26
CA LYS A 11 9.32 -5.41 -0.35
C LYS A 11 10.06 -4.11 -0.04
N VAL A 12 10.21 -3.22 -1.01
CA VAL A 12 10.81 -1.89 -0.82
C VAL A 12 9.93 -1.03 0.11
N ALA A 13 8.60 -1.02 -0.09
CA ALA A 13 7.68 -0.30 0.78
C ALA A 13 7.78 -0.78 2.25
N GLU A 14 7.84 -2.09 2.47
CA GLU A 14 8.03 -2.67 3.81
C GLU A 14 9.36 -2.27 4.45
N ALA A 15 10.44 -2.22 3.67
CA ALA A 15 11.75 -1.79 4.15
C ALA A 15 11.73 -0.31 4.58
N ILE A 16 11.08 0.55 3.79
CA ILE A 16 10.88 1.97 4.10
C ILE A 16 10.10 2.14 5.39
N MET A 17 8.99 1.41 5.58
CA MET A 17 8.21 1.46 6.83
C MET A 17 9.06 1.09 8.05
N LYS A 18 9.90 0.06 7.94
CA LYS A 18 10.83 -0.36 9.00
C LYS A 18 11.88 0.71 9.30
N ILE A 19 12.40 1.38 8.27
CA ILE A 19 13.34 2.49 8.43
C ILE A 19 12.66 3.67 9.13
N ASP A 20 11.47 4.08 8.70
CA ASP A 20 10.71 5.16 9.36
C ASP A 20 10.48 4.85 10.86
N GLN A 21 10.06 3.62 11.17
CA GLN A 21 9.87 3.19 12.56
C GLN A 21 11.19 3.23 13.37
N ALA A 22 12.31 2.82 12.77
CA ALA A 22 13.62 2.90 13.41
C ALA A 22 14.05 4.35 13.65
N CYS A 23 13.87 5.25 12.66
CA CYS A 23 14.15 6.67 12.80
C CYS A 23 13.36 7.30 13.95
N ARG A 24 12.06 7.00 14.04
CA ARG A 24 11.19 7.46 15.13
C ARG A 24 11.67 6.97 16.48
N SER A 25 12.11 5.71 16.55
CA SER A 25 12.62 5.11 17.80
C SER A 25 13.95 5.72 18.26
N LEU A 26 14.80 6.15 17.32
CA LEU A 26 16.12 6.70 17.62
C LEU A 26 16.10 8.21 17.91
N SER A 27 15.26 8.96 17.20
CA SER A 27 15.34 10.43 17.17
C SER A 27 14.06 11.14 17.59
N ASN A 28 12.95 10.42 17.79
CA ASN A 28 11.58 10.96 17.86
C ASN A 28 11.09 11.65 16.58
N PHE A 29 11.89 11.65 15.51
CA PHE A 29 11.51 12.14 14.18
C PHE A 29 11.43 10.97 13.20
N GLY A 30 10.50 11.04 12.24
CA GLY A 30 10.39 10.07 11.15
C GLY A 30 11.32 10.39 9.99
N LEU A 31 10.96 9.90 8.81
CA LEU A 31 11.57 10.31 7.55
C LEU A 31 11.42 11.83 7.31
N ASP A 32 12.39 12.41 6.61
CA ASP A 32 12.35 13.82 6.20
C ASP A 32 11.38 14.05 5.03
N GLU A 33 11.08 15.32 4.74
CA GLU A 33 10.12 15.70 3.69
C GLU A 33 10.50 15.20 2.29
N GLY A 34 11.80 15.20 1.97
CA GLY A 34 12.30 14.72 0.68
C GLY A 34 12.07 13.22 0.53
N GLN A 35 12.38 12.45 1.57
CA GLN A 35 12.14 11.02 1.65
C GLN A 35 10.65 10.70 1.55
N CYS A 36 9.78 11.47 2.21
CA CYS A 36 8.33 11.27 2.14
C CYS A 36 7.78 11.38 0.72
N ASN A 37 8.32 12.28 -0.11
CA ASN A 37 7.91 12.40 -1.52
C ASN A 37 8.25 11.14 -2.33
N ASP A 38 9.42 10.55 -2.11
CA ASP A 38 9.83 9.31 -2.78
C ASP A 38 8.96 8.12 -2.35
N VAL A 39 8.60 8.05 -1.06
CA VAL A 39 7.65 7.05 -0.54
C VAL A 39 6.28 7.21 -1.18
N PHE A 40 5.81 8.45 -1.32
CA PHE A 40 4.53 8.74 -1.96
C PHE A 40 4.50 8.28 -3.42
N LEU A 41 5.58 8.53 -4.17
CA LEU A 41 5.71 8.03 -5.55
C LEU A 41 5.63 6.50 -5.64
N LEU A 42 6.28 5.80 -4.70
CA LEU A 42 6.20 4.34 -4.60
C LEU A 42 4.75 3.87 -4.35
N TRP A 43 4.02 4.56 -3.47
CA TRP A 43 2.61 4.27 -3.19
C TRP A 43 1.75 4.43 -4.44
N THR A 44 1.92 5.53 -5.17
CA THR A 44 1.20 5.77 -6.43
C THR A 44 1.50 4.69 -7.46
N LEU A 45 2.77 4.29 -7.64
CA LEU A 45 3.14 3.23 -8.58
C LEU A 45 2.49 1.89 -8.25
N LEU A 46 2.48 1.52 -6.97
CA LEU A 46 1.80 0.32 -6.49
C LEU A 46 0.28 0.40 -6.73
N GLN A 47 -0.33 1.55 -6.44
CA GLN A 47 -1.77 1.77 -6.59
C GLN A 47 -2.22 1.75 -8.06
N ASP A 48 -1.47 2.39 -8.96
CA ASP A 48 -1.76 2.43 -10.40
C ASP A 48 -1.70 1.03 -11.05
N ASN A 49 -0.84 0.17 -10.53
CA ASN A 49 -0.71 -1.21 -11.01
C ASN A 49 -1.64 -2.19 -10.27
N SER A 50 -2.32 -1.75 -9.22
CA SER A 50 -3.31 -2.55 -8.48
C SER A 50 -4.63 -2.67 -9.24
N ALA A 51 -5.52 -3.52 -8.71
CA ALA A 51 -6.89 -3.68 -9.18
C ALA A 51 -7.63 -2.33 -9.21
N PRO A 52 -8.56 -2.09 -10.16
CA PRO A 52 -9.22 -0.79 -10.34
C PRO A 52 -9.88 -0.24 -9.08
N LYS A 53 -10.39 -1.12 -8.19
CA LYS A 53 -11.00 -0.74 -6.90
C LYS A 53 -10.07 0.04 -5.96
N TYR A 54 -8.77 0.03 -6.20
CA TYR A 54 -7.80 0.77 -5.40
C TYR A 54 -7.38 2.09 -6.05
N ARG A 55 -7.75 2.38 -7.30
CA ARG A 55 -7.32 3.59 -8.01
C ARG A 55 -8.12 4.82 -7.57
N MET A 56 -7.49 5.99 -7.60
CA MET A 56 -8.16 7.25 -7.27
C MET A 56 -8.85 7.82 -8.52
N GLU A 57 -10.19 7.83 -8.54
CA GLU A 57 -11.00 8.21 -9.71
C GLU A 57 -11.75 9.56 -9.57
N GLY A 58 -11.37 10.40 -8.60
CA GLY A 58 -11.89 11.78 -8.44
C GLY A 58 -13.14 11.90 -7.55
N ASN A 59 -13.51 10.86 -6.80
CA ASN A 59 -14.59 10.91 -5.81
C ASN A 59 -14.03 10.76 -4.38
N THR A 60 -13.89 11.89 -3.67
CA THR A 60 -13.13 12.02 -2.41
C THR A 60 -13.46 11.00 -1.32
N GLU A 61 -14.73 10.55 -1.19
CA GLU A 61 -15.10 9.62 -0.11
C GLU A 61 -14.76 8.16 -0.48
N LEU A 62 -15.01 7.77 -1.73
CA LEU A 62 -14.60 6.45 -2.25
C LEU A 62 -13.08 6.33 -2.34
N GLU A 63 -12.38 7.42 -2.63
CA GLU A 63 -10.91 7.48 -2.63
C GLU A 63 -10.33 7.24 -1.25
N MET A 64 -10.92 7.82 -0.20
CA MET A 64 -10.46 7.57 1.17
C MET A 64 -10.63 6.11 1.57
N GLN A 65 -11.74 5.47 1.19
CA GLN A 65 -11.97 4.05 1.48
C GLN A 65 -10.99 3.15 0.70
N SER A 66 -10.81 3.43 -0.58
CA SER A 66 -9.88 2.72 -1.46
C SER A 66 -8.45 2.83 -0.96
N TYR A 67 -8.03 4.04 -0.56
CA TYR A 67 -6.74 4.31 0.03
C TYR A 67 -6.55 3.57 1.36
N ARG A 68 -7.54 3.56 2.24
CA ARG A 68 -7.46 2.84 3.52
C ARG A 68 -7.32 1.34 3.30
N ALA A 69 -8.12 0.75 2.40
CA ALA A 69 -8.04 -0.67 2.09
C ALA A 69 -6.68 -1.04 1.49
N PHE A 70 -6.19 -0.22 0.55
CA PHE A 70 -4.87 -0.37 -0.06
C PHE A 70 -3.74 -0.31 0.98
N SER A 71 -3.71 0.74 1.79
CA SER A 71 -2.68 0.93 2.82
C SER A 71 -2.73 -0.17 3.87
N HIS A 72 -3.92 -0.63 4.27
CA HIS A 72 -4.06 -1.74 5.21
C HIS A 72 -3.40 -3.03 4.72
N ILE A 73 -3.52 -3.35 3.43
CA ILE A 73 -2.85 -4.53 2.85
C ILE A 73 -1.33 -4.34 2.88
N LEU A 74 -0.83 -3.17 2.46
CA LEU A 74 0.61 -2.90 2.43
C LEU A 74 1.24 -2.90 3.83
N GLU A 75 0.57 -2.33 4.81
CA GLU A 75 1.04 -2.21 6.20
C GLU A 75 0.88 -3.50 7.01
N SER A 76 0.16 -4.49 6.48
CA SER A 76 -0.04 -5.76 7.17
C SER A 76 1.28 -6.47 7.45
N THR A 77 1.53 -6.82 8.72
CA THR A 77 2.74 -7.56 9.14
C THR A 77 2.55 -9.07 9.14
N THR A 78 1.32 -9.53 8.91
CA THR A 78 0.99 -10.97 8.89
C THR A 78 0.97 -11.55 7.49
N LEU A 79 0.97 -10.72 6.45
CA LEU A 79 0.96 -11.12 5.05
C LEU A 79 2.37 -11.09 4.47
N THR A 80 2.68 -12.10 3.67
CA THR A 80 3.87 -12.12 2.80
C THR A 80 3.71 -11.14 1.63
N PRO A 81 4.81 -10.69 1.01
CA PRO A 81 4.74 -9.85 -0.19
C PRO A 81 3.93 -10.48 -1.33
N GLU A 82 4.00 -11.81 -1.47
CA GLU A 82 3.26 -12.58 -2.47
C GLU A 82 1.74 -12.61 -2.19
N GLU A 83 1.34 -12.69 -0.92
CA GLU A 83 -0.07 -12.59 -0.51
C GLU A 83 -0.61 -11.17 -0.70
N LYS A 84 0.18 -10.15 -0.33
CA LYS A 84 -0.15 -8.74 -0.59
C LYS A 84 -0.34 -8.48 -2.07
N TYR A 85 0.56 -8.96 -2.92
CA TYR A 85 0.42 -8.90 -4.37
C TYR A 85 -0.90 -9.51 -4.83
N SER A 86 -1.23 -10.70 -4.32
CA SER A 86 -2.46 -11.41 -4.71
C SER A 86 -3.72 -10.63 -4.33
N LEU A 87 -3.76 -10.01 -3.15
CA LEU A 87 -4.89 -9.17 -2.70
C LEU A 87 -4.98 -7.84 -3.45
N LEU A 88 -3.85 -7.20 -3.73
CA LEU A 88 -3.80 -5.91 -4.43
C LEU A 88 -4.15 -6.04 -5.91
N THR A 89 -4.01 -7.23 -6.49
CA THR A 89 -4.31 -7.50 -7.91
C THR A 89 -5.57 -8.32 -8.11
N SER A 90 -6.24 -8.78 -7.04
CA SER A 90 -7.51 -9.51 -7.16
C SER A 90 -8.67 -8.55 -7.43
N ASP A 91 -9.51 -8.90 -8.40
CA ASP A 91 -10.77 -8.21 -8.70
C ASP A 91 -11.91 -8.64 -7.77
N GLU A 92 -11.68 -9.57 -6.85
CA GLU A 92 -12.67 -9.98 -5.85
C GLU A 92 -12.99 -8.77 -4.98
N ARG A 93 -14.20 -8.23 -5.13
CA ARG A 93 -14.77 -7.33 -4.13
C ARG A 93 -14.95 -8.18 -2.89
N ASP A 94 -14.51 -7.70 -1.73
CA ASP A 94 -14.86 -8.35 -0.47
C ASP A 94 -16.39 -8.38 -0.38
N ASP A 95 -16.99 -9.52 -0.73
CA ASP A 95 -18.42 -9.81 -0.57
C ASP A 95 -18.76 -10.03 0.91
N THR A 96 -18.21 -9.23 1.81
CA THR A 96 -18.54 -9.25 3.24
C THR A 96 -19.74 -8.38 3.60
N ASN A 97 -20.47 -7.84 2.62
CA ASN A 97 -21.78 -7.20 2.84
C ASN A 97 -22.97 -8.02 2.31
N GLY A 98 -22.83 -9.35 2.34
CA GLY A 98 -23.90 -10.30 2.02
C GLY A 98 -24.56 -10.95 3.24
N LYS A 99 -24.72 -10.26 4.38
CA LYS A 99 -25.61 -10.71 5.48
C LYS A 99 -26.16 -9.53 6.29
N GLN A 100 -27.36 -9.05 5.94
CA GLN A 100 -28.56 -9.07 6.78
C GLN A 100 -29.78 -8.68 5.97
#